data_AF-A0A432RLK5-F1
#
_entry.id   AF-A0A432RLK5-F1
#
_cell.length_a   1.000
_cell.length_b   1.000
_cell.length_c   1.000
_cell.angle_alpha   90.00
_cell.angle_beta   90.00
_cell.angle_gamma   90.00
#
_symmetry.space_group_name_H-M   'P 1'
#
loop_
_entity.id
_entity.type
_entity.pdbx_description
1 polymer ?
#
loop_
_entity_poly.entity_id
_entity_poly.type
_entity_poly.pdbx_seq_one_letter_code
_entity_poly.pdbx_strand_id
1 'polypeptide(L)'
;MKKTLLSLLVACSTSAMAAQSYEFGVTLQGYDGSATSSVSYGGQIARHALHNSLKKVAGKGDQAQMNTYLSSTEAGRVILDPVSKDGFPVKQSKIDELSSGKDLLSSAYDGVITGWPGNPTGQELLEQLVDAAAKTKAGYDPVNGYDYVQLISKFAMGAVFYNKAVNHYLEEKLEADQHPNNEAYKPGTAYTGKEHVWDEAFGYFGAPANGLSLSAKEVVQITKQNPEVFAKADANGDGVVDLKSEMAFAHAYYAASVDASAGTNYFHTIMQAFVDGRQLISDAKGKALTDAQRTELKEYAAVIATAWQQVIAEAAFKYAGSVYADLEKIAVIEEAHGDVSKAYRNYVKHWGELKGFALALEAAGRDLGNAQAGLDRLIGFSPVLFGDAQVVALDGKGGFVQANAGPMQEYKLNMIKVQNLLAQSFALKAKLNDKTAGMSDVLEQLNAAAQSAEND
;
A
#
# COMPACT_ATOMS: atom_id res chain seq x y z
N MET A 1 -10.83 -7.16 -32.08
CA MET A 1 -12.07 -7.14 -31.26
C MET A 1 -12.04 -5.87 -30.42
N LYS A 2 -12.97 -4.93 -30.65
CA LYS A 2 -13.03 -3.65 -29.95
C LYS A 2 -13.48 -3.90 -28.50
N LYS A 3 -12.58 -3.69 -27.52
CA LYS A 3 -12.94 -3.66 -26.10
C LYS A 3 -13.64 -2.33 -25.83
N THR A 4 -14.93 -2.40 -25.57
CA THR A 4 -15.75 -1.26 -25.15
C THR A 4 -15.29 -0.84 -23.76
N LEU A 5 -14.57 0.28 -23.66
CA LEU A 5 -14.37 0.96 -22.38
C LEU A 5 -15.73 1.51 -21.94
N LEU A 6 -16.36 0.84 -20.97
CA LEU A 6 -17.49 1.39 -20.27
C LEU A 6 -16.96 2.42 -19.27
N SER A 7 -16.96 3.68 -19.67
CA SER A 7 -16.69 4.80 -18.78
C SER A 7 -17.78 4.86 -17.71
N LEU A 8 -17.57 4.22 -16.56
CA LEU A 8 -18.46 4.30 -15.42
C LEU A 8 -18.30 5.69 -14.78
N LEU A 9 -19.07 6.67 -15.26
CA LEU A 9 -19.28 7.94 -14.58
C LEU A 9 -20.26 7.69 -13.43
N VAL A 10 -19.73 7.26 -12.28
CA VAL A 10 -20.47 7.39 -11.01
C VAL A 10 -20.48 8.88 -10.69
N ALA A 11 -21.58 9.54 -10.98
CA ALA A 11 -21.83 10.89 -10.51
C ALA A 11 -21.96 10.83 -8.98
N CYS A 12 -20.86 11.09 -8.27
CA CYS A 12 -20.93 11.47 -6.87
C CYS A 12 -21.71 12.78 -6.81
N SER A 13 -23.00 12.70 -6.48
CA SER A 13 -23.80 13.87 -6.16
C SER A 13 -23.15 14.55 -4.96
N THR A 14 -22.64 15.76 -5.16
CA THR A 14 -22.13 16.62 -4.09
C THR A 14 -23.31 17.15 -3.29
N SER A 15 -23.97 16.27 -2.55
CA SER A 15 -24.77 16.66 -1.40
C SER A 15 -23.77 16.99 -0.29
N ALA A 16 -23.84 18.19 0.28
CA ALA A 16 -23.12 18.51 1.50
C ALA A 16 -23.70 17.67 2.65
N MET A 17 -23.35 16.39 2.70
CA MET A 17 -23.60 15.55 3.87
C MET A 17 -22.63 16.02 4.95
N ALA A 18 -23.12 16.14 6.18
CA ALA A 18 -22.24 16.31 7.33
C ALA A 18 -21.18 15.20 7.27
N ALA A 19 -19.90 15.55 7.47
CA ALA A 19 -18.82 14.58 7.39
C ALA A 19 -19.08 13.44 8.38
N GLN A 20 -19.40 12.26 7.84
CA GLN A 20 -19.78 11.10 8.64
C GLN A 20 -18.51 10.40 9.16
N SER A 21 -18.43 10.14 10.46
CA SER A 21 -17.40 9.28 11.05
C SER A 21 -17.72 7.81 10.71
N TYR A 22 -16.69 6.97 10.58
CA TYR A 22 -16.83 5.52 10.43
C TYR A 22 -17.20 4.88 11.78
N GLU A 23 -18.39 5.19 12.24
CA GLU A 23 -18.95 4.76 13.52
C GLU A 23 -20.35 4.21 13.29
N PHE A 24 -20.57 2.96 13.67
CA PHE A 24 -21.82 2.25 13.42
C PHE A 24 -22.29 1.53 14.67
N GLY A 25 -23.56 1.74 15.00
CA GLY A 25 -24.21 1.07 16.12
C GLY A 25 -24.48 -0.41 15.84
N VAL A 26 -24.90 -1.13 16.87
CA VAL A 26 -25.29 -2.55 16.73
C VAL A 26 -26.58 -2.68 15.91
N THR A 27 -26.52 -3.45 14.81
CA THR A 27 -27.71 -3.77 13.98
C THR A 27 -28.11 -5.24 14.04
N LEU A 28 -27.25 -6.10 14.62
CA LEU A 28 -27.48 -7.53 14.78
C LEU A 28 -28.77 -7.80 15.57
N GLN A 29 -29.72 -8.47 14.95
CA GLN A 29 -31.00 -8.79 15.58
C GLN A 29 -30.84 -9.82 16.70
N GLY A 30 -31.48 -9.56 17.84
CA GLY A 30 -31.43 -10.44 19.00
C GLY A 30 -30.13 -10.37 19.80
N TYR A 31 -29.23 -9.42 19.52
CA TYR A 31 -28.08 -9.16 20.38
C TYR A 31 -28.53 -8.64 21.75
N ASP A 32 -28.11 -9.33 22.82
CA ASP A 32 -28.48 -9.06 24.21
C ASP A 32 -27.30 -8.60 25.08
N GLY A 33 -26.13 -8.40 24.46
CA GLY A 33 -24.93 -7.89 25.13
C GLY A 33 -24.93 -6.37 25.31
N SER A 34 -23.83 -5.85 25.88
CA SER A 34 -23.71 -4.42 26.25
C SER A 34 -22.96 -3.56 25.24
N ALA A 35 -22.52 -4.11 24.11
CA ALA A 35 -21.80 -3.33 23.11
C ALA A 35 -22.72 -2.29 22.45
N THR A 36 -22.19 -1.07 22.27
CA THR A 36 -22.90 0.02 21.59
C THR A 36 -22.45 0.21 20.13
N SER A 37 -21.33 -0.40 19.76
CA SER A 37 -20.75 -0.35 18.42
C SER A 37 -20.64 -1.74 17.82
N SER A 38 -20.90 -1.86 16.51
CA SER A 38 -20.66 -3.06 15.72
C SER A 38 -19.28 -3.03 15.03
N VAL A 39 -18.57 -1.90 15.07
CA VAL A 39 -17.33 -1.71 14.33
C VAL A 39 -16.18 -2.54 14.92
N SER A 40 -15.54 -3.38 14.11
CA SER A 40 -14.45 -4.26 14.59
C SER A 40 -13.41 -4.59 13.51
N TYR A 41 -12.20 -4.02 13.66
CA TYR A 41 -11.07 -4.24 12.74
C TYR A 41 -9.69 -4.16 13.43
N GLY A 42 -9.63 -4.44 14.73
CA GLY A 42 -8.38 -4.35 15.50
C GLY A 42 -7.24 -5.25 15.00
N GLY A 43 -7.58 -6.36 14.34
CA GLY A 43 -6.59 -7.27 13.73
C GLY A 43 -5.81 -6.65 12.58
N GLN A 44 -6.41 -5.70 11.87
CA GLN A 44 -5.80 -4.99 10.75
C GLN A 44 -4.88 -3.89 11.24
N ILE A 45 -5.31 -3.15 12.26
CA ILE A 45 -4.49 -2.13 12.92
C ILE A 45 -3.27 -2.77 13.59
N ALA A 46 -3.42 -3.94 14.21
CA ALA A 46 -2.29 -4.73 14.69
C ALA A 46 -1.26 -4.99 13.58
N ARG A 47 -1.70 -5.34 12.37
CA ARG A 47 -0.81 -5.54 11.22
C ARG A 47 -0.15 -4.26 10.71
N HIS A 48 -0.84 -3.11 10.75
CA HIS A 48 -0.18 -1.84 10.47
C HIS A 48 0.93 -1.52 11.49
N ALA A 49 0.68 -1.75 12.78
CA ALA A 49 1.69 -1.59 13.83
C ALA A 49 2.86 -2.59 13.69
N LEU A 50 2.58 -3.84 13.31
CA LEU A 50 3.61 -4.84 12.99
C LEU A 50 4.47 -4.41 11.80
N HIS A 51 3.86 -3.93 10.71
CA HIS A 51 4.59 -3.43 9.54
C HIS A 51 5.50 -2.25 9.88
N ASN A 52 4.99 -1.26 10.61
CA ASN A 52 5.79 -0.09 11.01
C ASN A 52 6.93 -0.49 11.94
N SER A 53 6.66 -1.41 12.87
CA SER A 53 7.68 -1.95 13.78
C SER A 53 8.74 -2.77 13.04
N LEU A 54 8.34 -3.64 12.09
CA LEU A 54 9.23 -4.39 11.21
C LEU A 54 10.15 -3.45 10.41
N LYS A 55 9.58 -2.41 9.80
CA LYS A 55 10.37 -1.40 9.09
C LYS A 55 11.41 -0.73 9.99
N LYS A 56 11.05 -0.44 11.24
CA LYS A 56 11.96 0.20 12.21
C LYS A 56 13.11 -0.72 12.63
N VAL A 57 12.88 -2.03 12.72
CA VAL A 57 13.93 -3.01 13.08
C VAL A 57 14.75 -3.48 11.88
N ALA A 58 14.19 -3.45 10.67
CA ALA A 58 14.94 -3.72 9.43
C ALA A 58 16.12 -2.75 9.23
N GLY A 59 15.98 -1.50 9.68
CA GLY A 59 17.08 -0.53 9.72
C GLY A 59 18.20 -0.85 10.72
N LYS A 60 18.07 -1.91 11.53
CA LYS A 60 19.07 -2.35 12.52
C LYS A 60 19.77 -3.67 12.15
N GLY A 61 19.16 -4.50 11.29
CA GLY A 61 19.73 -5.78 10.83
C GLY A 61 19.62 -6.96 11.81
N ASP A 62 18.75 -6.89 12.83
CA ASP A 62 18.51 -8.02 13.75
C ASP A 62 17.42 -8.95 13.21
N GLN A 63 17.82 -10.13 12.70
CA GLN A 63 16.91 -11.10 12.09
C GLN A 63 15.85 -11.63 13.07
N ALA A 64 16.25 -11.97 14.30
CA ALA A 64 15.33 -12.52 15.29
C ALA A 64 14.28 -11.48 15.69
N GLN A 65 14.70 -10.23 15.84
CA GLN A 65 13.79 -9.13 16.08
C GLN A 65 12.88 -8.85 14.88
N MET A 66 13.38 -8.91 13.65
CA MET A 66 12.52 -8.79 12.45
C MET A 66 11.46 -9.90 12.40
N ASN A 67 11.84 -11.15 12.68
CA ASN A 67 10.90 -12.29 12.69
C ASN A 67 9.81 -12.16 13.76
N THR A 68 10.09 -11.45 14.86
CA THR A 68 9.08 -11.11 15.89
C THR A 68 7.94 -10.26 15.31
N TYR A 69 8.25 -9.39 14.35
CA TYR A 69 7.27 -8.49 13.71
C TYR A 69 6.76 -9.00 12.36
N LEU A 70 7.44 -9.96 11.73
CA LEU A 70 7.00 -10.58 10.47
C LEU A 70 6.03 -11.75 10.71
N SER A 71 6.44 -12.76 11.50
CA SER A 71 5.79 -14.08 11.52
C SER A 71 5.45 -14.63 12.91
N SER A 72 6.00 -14.08 14.00
CA SER A 72 5.62 -14.51 15.35
C SER A 72 4.16 -14.17 15.65
N THR A 73 3.51 -14.97 16.49
CA THR A 73 2.17 -14.71 17.06
C THR A 73 2.20 -14.53 18.58
N GLU A 74 3.39 -14.51 19.18
CA GLU A 74 3.59 -14.44 20.62
C GLU A 74 3.02 -13.15 21.23
N ALA A 75 2.53 -13.26 22.46
CA ALA A 75 2.04 -12.12 23.22
C ALA A 75 3.19 -11.27 23.78
N GLY A 76 2.90 -10.02 24.12
CA GLY A 76 3.83 -9.09 24.77
C GLY A 76 4.72 -8.29 23.82
N ARG A 77 4.52 -8.43 22.50
CA ARG A 77 5.27 -7.66 21.49
C ARG A 77 4.97 -6.17 21.61
N VAL A 78 6.03 -5.38 21.82
CA VAL A 78 5.96 -3.93 21.95
C VAL A 78 5.80 -3.29 20.58
N ILE A 79 4.91 -2.29 20.48
CA ILE A 79 4.79 -1.43 19.29
C ILE A 79 6.00 -0.51 19.25
N LEU A 80 6.79 -0.58 18.18
CA LEU A 80 7.97 0.27 18.02
C LEU A 80 7.66 1.54 17.23
N ASP A 81 6.62 1.52 16.41
CA ASP A 81 6.10 2.66 15.68
C ASP A 81 4.63 2.42 15.28
N PRO A 82 3.73 3.40 15.48
CA PRO A 82 3.92 4.66 16.20
C PRO A 82 4.03 4.44 17.72
N VAL A 83 4.80 5.31 18.39
CA VAL A 83 4.92 5.37 19.86
C VAL A 83 4.67 6.79 20.34
N SER A 84 4.25 6.97 21.59
CA SER A 84 4.07 8.30 22.19
C SER A 84 5.31 9.19 22.02
N LYS A 85 5.08 10.47 21.72
CA LYS A 85 6.10 11.53 21.64
C LYS A 85 5.58 12.77 22.35
N ASP A 86 6.47 13.73 22.62
CA ASP A 86 6.10 15.02 23.21
C ASP A 86 5.01 15.70 22.36
N GLY A 87 3.88 16.01 22.99
CA GLY A 87 2.72 16.63 22.34
C GLY A 87 1.89 15.70 21.44
N PHE A 88 2.20 14.40 21.42
CA PHE A 88 1.42 13.39 20.67
C PHE A 88 1.41 12.04 21.42
N PRO A 89 0.67 11.93 22.54
CA PRO A 89 0.52 10.67 23.25
C PRO A 89 -0.30 9.66 22.43
N VAL A 90 0.12 8.40 22.49
CA VAL A 90 -0.52 7.26 21.83
C VAL A 90 -1.00 6.26 22.89
N LYS A 91 -2.21 5.75 22.70
CA LYS A 91 -2.89 4.89 23.68
C LYS A 91 -2.30 3.49 23.81
N GLN A 92 -2.06 2.80 22.68
CA GLN A 92 -1.55 1.43 22.70
C GLN A 92 -0.02 1.40 22.65
N SER A 93 0.57 0.51 23.43
CA SER A 93 2.00 0.25 23.52
C SER A 93 2.39 -1.18 23.13
N LYS A 94 1.41 -2.10 23.06
CA LYS A 94 1.61 -3.52 22.72
C LYS A 94 0.67 -3.97 21.61
N ILE A 95 1.11 -4.93 20.80
CA ILE A 95 0.32 -5.49 19.70
C ILE A 95 -0.99 -6.13 20.20
N ASP A 96 -0.96 -6.82 21.35
CA ASP A 96 -2.13 -7.52 21.88
C ASP A 96 -3.25 -6.59 22.36
N GLU A 97 -2.94 -5.32 22.65
CA GLU A 97 -3.95 -4.28 22.95
C GLU A 97 -4.76 -3.91 21.70
N LEU A 98 -4.17 -4.11 20.52
CA LEU A 98 -4.84 -3.98 19.23
C LEU A 98 -5.59 -5.27 18.88
N SER A 99 -4.86 -6.38 18.81
CA SER A 99 -5.39 -7.73 18.60
C SER A 99 -4.30 -8.78 18.82
N SER A 100 -4.60 -9.80 19.63
CA SER A 100 -3.68 -10.90 19.90
C SER A 100 -3.51 -11.84 18.70
N GLY A 101 -2.36 -12.51 18.62
CA GLY A 101 -2.12 -13.61 17.68
C GLY A 101 -2.08 -13.19 16.20
N LYS A 102 -1.72 -11.93 15.93
CA LYS A 102 -1.56 -11.41 14.56
C LYS A 102 -0.10 -11.44 14.15
N ASP A 103 0.12 -11.73 12.87
CA ASP A 103 1.39 -11.59 12.16
C ASP A 103 1.13 -10.96 10.77
N LEU A 104 2.20 -10.65 10.03
CA LEU A 104 2.09 -10.17 8.64
C LEU A 104 2.06 -11.31 7.64
N LEU A 105 2.92 -12.32 7.85
CA LEU A 105 3.21 -13.37 6.87
C LEU A 105 1.97 -14.20 6.51
N SER A 106 1.14 -14.57 7.49
CA SER A 106 -0.11 -15.32 7.27
C SER A 106 -1.14 -14.54 6.44
N SER A 107 -0.98 -13.22 6.35
CA SER A 107 -1.83 -12.36 5.56
C SER A 107 -1.21 -11.96 4.22
N ALA A 108 0.04 -12.33 3.96
CA ALA A 108 0.69 -12.00 2.70
C ALA A 108 0.13 -12.84 1.54
N TYR A 109 0.13 -12.25 0.36
CA TYR A 109 -0.15 -12.89 -0.92
C TYR A 109 0.71 -14.14 -1.10
N ASP A 110 0.09 -15.24 -1.53
CA ASP A 110 0.70 -16.55 -1.68
C ASP A 110 1.01 -16.90 -3.15
N GLY A 111 0.58 -16.07 -4.10
CA GLY A 111 0.93 -16.22 -5.50
C GLY A 111 2.34 -15.75 -5.83
N VAL A 112 2.78 -16.13 -7.04
CA VAL A 112 4.12 -15.87 -7.58
C VAL A 112 4.34 -14.38 -7.86
N ILE A 113 5.54 -13.91 -7.56
CA ILE A 113 6.05 -12.57 -7.85
C ILE A 113 7.15 -12.66 -8.90
N THR A 114 6.77 -12.53 -10.18
CA THR A 114 7.67 -12.52 -11.35
C THR A 114 8.59 -11.32 -11.39
N GLY A 115 8.24 -10.23 -10.70
CA GLY A 115 9.09 -9.06 -10.58
C GLY A 115 10.33 -9.27 -9.71
N TRP A 116 10.55 -10.43 -9.09
CA TRP A 116 11.72 -10.70 -8.25
C TRP A 116 12.51 -11.92 -8.76
N PRO A 117 13.86 -11.93 -8.70
CA PRO A 117 14.64 -13.05 -9.20
C PRO A 117 14.27 -14.35 -8.47
N GLY A 118 14.03 -15.40 -9.25
CA GLY A 118 13.62 -16.71 -8.74
C GLY A 118 12.11 -16.90 -8.60
N ASN A 119 11.30 -15.88 -8.91
CA ASN A 119 9.84 -15.94 -8.90
C ASN A 119 9.24 -16.48 -7.58
N PRO A 120 9.65 -15.96 -6.40
CA PRO A 120 9.11 -16.41 -5.12
C PRO A 120 7.61 -16.10 -5.02
N THR A 121 6.92 -16.82 -4.14
CA THR A 121 5.61 -16.36 -3.64
C THR A 121 5.76 -15.06 -2.85
N GLY A 122 4.67 -14.33 -2.63
CA GLY A 122 4.71 -13.10 -1.82
C GLY A 122 5.15 -13.34 -0.36
N GLN A 123 4.81 -14.49 0.22
CA GLN A 123 5.31 -14.92 1.53
C GLN A 123 6.82 -15.16 1.52
N GLU A 124 7.29 -16.00 0.59
CA GLU A 124 8.73 -16.28 0.44
C GLU A 124 9.53 -15.01 0.18
N LEU A 125 8.99 -14.05 -0.58
CA LEU A 125 9.66 -12.78 -0.82
C LEU A 125 9.82 -11.94 0.45
N LEU A 126 8.81 -11.87 1.31
CA LEU A 126 8.94 -11.14 2.59
C LEU A 126 10.02 -11.75 3.49
N GLU A 127 10.08 -13.08 3.56
CA GLU A 127 11.11 -13.80 4.30
C GLU A 127 12.50 -13.56 3.70
N GLN A 128 12.64 -13.68 2.38
CA GLN A 128 13.90 -13.41 1.68
C GLN A 128 14.41 -11.98 1.90
N LEU A 129 13.51 -10.99 1.89
CA LEU A 129 13.88 -9.60 2.13
C LEU A 129 14.32 -9.36 3.58
N VAL A 130 13.69 -10.01 4.57
CA VAL A 130 14.12 -9.96 5.98
C VAL A 130 15.48 -10.62 6.17
N ASP A 131 15.70 -11.77 5.54
CA ASP A 131 16.98 -12.48 5.58
C ASP A 131 18.10 -11.66 4.94
N ALA A 132 17.82 -10.99 3.83
CA ALA A 132 18.78 -10.11 3.17
C ALA A 132 19.05 -8.82 3.98
N ALA A 133 18.01 -8.24 4.60
CA ALA A 133 18.17 -7.11 5.51
C ALA A 133 19.06 -7.44 6.71
N ALA A 134 18.96 -8.66 7.25
CA ALA A 134 19.78 -9.11 8.38
C ALA A 134 21.26 -9.27 8.02
N LYS A 135 21.55 -9.62 6.76
CA LYS A 135 22.91 -9.80 6.25
C LYS A 135 23.59 -8.49 5.85
N THR A 136 22.90 -7.36 5.96
CA THR A 136 23.40 -6.06 5.51
C THR A 136 23.36 -5.01 6.62
N LYS A 137 24.31 -4.08 6.56
CA LYS A 137 24.38 -3.00 7.55
C LYS A 137 23.21 -2.03 7.33
N ALA A 138 22.32 -1.95 8.32
CA ALA A 138 21.14 -1.09 8.29
C ALA A 138 20.20 -1.34 7.09
N GLY A 139 20.14 -2.60 6.61
CA GLY A 139 19.29 -3.00 5.48
C GLY A 139 19.69 -2.38 4.14
N TYR A 140 20.94 -1.93 4.00
CA TYR A 140 21.46 -1.31 2.78
C TYR A 140 22.54 -2.18 2.12
N ASP A 141 22.26 -2.57 0.88
CA ASP A 141 23.18 -3.26 -0.02
C ASP A 141 23.61 -2.33 -1.16
N PRO A 142 24.79 -1.70 -1.07
CA PRO A 142 25.33 -0.89 -2.17
C PRO A 142 25.83 -1.74 -3.35
N VAL A 143 26.09 -3.04 -3.16
CA VAL A 143 26.68 -3.91 -4.19
C VAL A 143 25.62 -4.38 -5.17
N ASN A 144 24.45 -4.74 -4.67
CA ASN A 144 23.32 -5.16 -5.51
C ASN A 144 22.24 -4.08 -5.65
N GLY A 145 22.42 -2.92 -5.01
CA GLY A 145 21.54 -1.77 -5.15
C GLY A 145 20.20 -1.94 -4.44
N TYR A 146 20.19 -2.48 -3.22
CA TYR A 146 18.97 -2.68 -2.44
C TYR A 146 18.93 -1.84 -1.16
N ASP A 147 17.78 -1.20 -0.93
CA ASP A 147 17.38 -0.71 0.39
C ASP A 147 16.23 -1.61 0.88
N TYR A 148 16.59 -2.68 1.61
CA TYR A 148 15.64 -3.70 2.07
C TYR A 148 14.59 -3.13 3.02
N VAL A 149 14.91 -2.04 3.73
CA VAL A 149 13.93 -1.34 4.57
C VAL A 149 12.79 -0.77 3.71
N GLN A 150 13.11 -0.20 2.54
CA GLN A 150 12.08 0.27 1.61
C GLN A 150 11.35 -0.88 0.93
N LEU A 151 12.07 -1.90 0.45
CA LEU A 151 11.47 -3.05 -0.22
C LEU A 151 10.46 -3.77 0.69
N ILE A 152 10.86 -4.13 1.92
CA ILE A 152 9.97 -4.76 2.92
C ILE A 152 8.73 -3.90 3.15
N SER A 153 8.94 -2.60 3.40
CA SER A 153 7.83 -1.70 3.72
C SER A 153 6.85 -1.55 2.55
N LYS A 154 7.34 -1.26 1.34
CA LYS A 154 6.45 -0.96 0.22
C LYS A 154 5.79 -2.22 -0.33
N PHE A 155 6.54 -3.33 -0.39
CA PHE A 155 5.99 -4.59 -0.86
C PHE A 155 4.88 -5.11 0.08
N ALA A 156 5.12 -5.10 1.39
CA ALA A 156 4.12 -5.53 2.37
C ALA A 156 2.81 -4.75 2.29
N MET A 157 2.85 -3.48 1.84
CA MET A 157 1.63 -2.71 1.65
C MET A 157 0.69 -3.38 0.62
N GLY A 158 1.19 -3.79 -0.55
CA GLY A 158 0.38 -4.53 -1.52
C GLY A 158 0.11 -5.96 -1.09
N ALA A 159 1.16 -6.68 -0.72
CA ALA A 159 1.10 -8.11 -0.42
C ALA A 159 0.22 -8.45 0.78
N VAL A 160 0.16 -7.59 1.80
CA VAL A 160 -0.64 -7.82 3.01
C VAL A 160 -1.91 -6.98 2.98
N PHE A 161 -1.80 -5.66 2.86
CA PHE A 161 -2.95 -4.78 3.13
C PHE A 161 -3.93 -4.72 1.96
N TYR A 162 -3.45 -4.37 0.76
CA TYR A 162 -4.33 -4.31 -0.40
C TYR A 162 -4.88 -5.70 -0.71
N ASN A 163 -4.01 -6.71 -0.79
CA ASN A 163 -4.43 -8.07 -1.11
C ASN A 163 -5.54 -8.57 -0.18
N LYS A 164 -5.36 -8.46 1.15
CA LYS A 164 -6.42 -8.85 2.08
C LYS A 164 -7.67 -8.01 1.95
N ALA A 165 -7.56 -6.69 1.90
CA ALA A 165 -8.74 -5.84 1.80
C ALA A 165 -9.54 -6.12 0.52
N VAL A 166 -8.88 -6.05 -0.63
CA VAL A 166 -9.56 -6.01 -1.93
C VAL A 166 -9.84 -7.40 -2.47
N ASN A 167 -8.85 -8.28 -2.53
CA ASN A 167 -8.99 -9.59 -3.19
C ASN A 167 -9.64 -10.65 -2.30
N HIS A 168 -9.74 -10.39 -1.00
CA HIS A 168 -10.46 -11.27 -0.08
C HIS A 168 -11.74 -10.61 0.43
N TYR A 169 -11.63 -9.58 1.28
CA TYR A 169 -12.81 -9.03 1.97
C TYR A 169 -13.81 -8.34 1.03
N LEU A 170 -13.33 -7.59 0.04
CA LEU A 170 -14.17 -6.84 -0.89
C LEU A 170 -14.46 -7.60 -2.20
N GLU A 171 -14.09 -8.87 -2.29
CA GLU A 171 -14.38 -9.73 -3.44
C GLU A 171 -15.13 -10.98 -2.98
N GLU A 172 -14.43 -12.10 -2.75
CA GLU A 172 -15.03 -13.42 -2.43
C GLU A 172 -16.00 -13.34 -1.25
N LYS A 173 -15.71 -12.49 -0.25
CA LYS A 173 -16.52 -12.39 0.97
C LYS A 173 -17.72 -11.48 0.84
N LEU A 174 -17.99 -10.86 -0.32
CA LEU A 174 -19.20 -10.07 -0.56
C LEU A 174 -20.37 -10.90 -1.08
N GLU A 175 -20.15 -12.17 -1.41
CA GLU A 175 -21.21 -13.06 -1.87
C GLU A 175 -22.31 -13.31 -0.81
N ALA A 176 -23.45 -13.84 -1.27
CA ALA A 176 -24.67 -13.95 -0.48
C ALA A 176 -24.56 -14.90 0.72
N ASP A 177 -23.89 -16.03 0.51
CA ASP A 177 -23.69 -17.12 1.47
C ASP A 177 -22.40 -16.95 2.30
N GLN A 178 -21.53 -16.02 1.92
CA GLN A 178 -20.31 -15.71 2.67
C GLN A 178 -20.58 -14.64 3.72
N HIS A 179 -20.58 -15.04 5.00
CA HIS A 179 -20.76 -14.15 6.16
C HIS A 179 -21.97 -13.21 6.01
N PRO A 180 -23.21 -13.72 6.04
CA PRO A 180 -24.39 -12.94 5.69
C PRO A 180 -24.69 -11.85 6.74
N ASN A 181 -25.51 -10.87 6.37
CA ASN A 181 -25.85 -9.73 7.23
C ASN A 181 -26.95 -10.02 8.27
N ASN A 182 -27.57 -11.20 8.23
CA ASN A 182 -28.60 -11.61 9.18
C ASN A 182 -28.11 -12.60 10.25
N GLU A 183 -26.80 -12.82 10.32
CA GLU A 183 -26.20 -13.74 11.28
C GLU A 183 -25.01 -13.08 11.95
N ALA A 184 -24.79 -13.41 13.22
CA ALA A 184 -23.59 -12.98 13.93
C ALA A 184 -22.34 -13.59 13.25
N TYR A 185 -21.25 -12.82 13.15
CA TYR A 185 -20.01 -13.35 12.58
C TYR A 185 -19.49 -14.58 13.36
N LYS A 186 -19.62 -14.55 14.69
CA LYS A 186 -19.40 -15.68 15.58
C LYS A 186 -20.24 -15.52 16.85
N PRO A 187 -20.46 -16.58 17.64
CA PRO A 187 -21.23 -16.46 18.89
C PRO A 187 -20.69 -15.36 19.80
N GLY A 188 -21.60 -14.51 20.30
CA GLY A 188 -21.31 -13.42 21.24
C GLY A 188 -20.79 -12.12 20.63
N THR A 189 -20.59 -12.01 19.31
CA THR A 189 -20.24 -10.72 18.69
C THR A 189 -21.46 -9.81 18.52
N ALA A 190 -21.22 -8.50 18.59
CA ALA A 190 -22.23 -7.45 18.44
C ALA A 190 -22.49 -7.05 16.97
N TYR A 191 -21.91 -7.77 16.04
CA TYR A 191 -21.88 -7.42 14.62
C TYR A 191 -22.22 -8.64 13.76
N THR A 192 -22.80 -8.36 12.61
CA THR A 192 -23.16 -9.38 11.63
C THR A 192 -21.91 -9.88 10.89
N GLY A 193 -22.06 -10.97 10.16
CA GLY A 193 -21.01 -11.45 9.27
C GLY A 193 -20.55 -10.40 8.26
N LYS A 194 -21.51 -9.71 7.62
CA LYS A 194 -21.21 -8.75 6.54
C LYS A 194 -20.63 -7.45 7.08
N GLU A 195 -21.11 -6.99 8.23
CA GLU A 195 -20.52 -5.85 8.95
C GLU A 195 -19.04 -6.10 9.23
N HIS A 196 -18.68 -7.26 9.79
CA HIS A 196 -17.29 -7.56 10.10
C HIS A 196 -16.40 -7.67 8.87
N VAL A 197 -16.88 -8.32 7.80
CA VAL A 197 -16.14 -8.42 6.53
C VAL A 197 -15.79 -7.03 5.98
N TRP A 198 -16.75 -6.11 6.01
CA TRP A 198 -16.55 -4.76 5.51
C TRP A 198 -15.62 -3.94 6.42
N ASP A 199 -15.78 -4.06 7.74
CA ASP A 199 -14.93 -3.42 8.73
C ASP A 199 -13.48 -3.88 8.63
N GLU A 200 -13.24 -5.20 8.44
CA GLU A 200 -11.88 -5.72 8.25
C GLU A 200 -11.25 -5.20 6.94
N ALA A 201 -12.01 -4.99 5.87
CA ALA A 201 -11.47 -4.31 4.68
C ALA A 201 -11.07 -2.86 4.97
N PHE A 202 -11.92 -2.11 5.68
CA PHE A 202 -11.64 -0.73 6.09
C PHE A 202 -10.38 -0.64 6.95
N GLY A 203 -10.23 -1.53 7.94
CA GLY A 203 -9.08 -1.53 8.83
C GLY A 203 -7.74 -1.70 8.11
N TYR A 204 -7.69 -2.42 6.99
CA TYR A 204 -6.48 -2.58 6.17
C TYR A 204 -6.14 -1.33 5.34
N PHE A 205 -7.09 -0.43 5.10
CA PHE A 205 -6.80 0.86 4.47
C PHE A 205 -5.99 1.76 5.42
N GLY A 206 -6.28 1.65 6.72
CA GLY A 206 -5.53 2.31 7.79
C GLY A 206 -5.86 3.79 7.94
N ALA A 207 -7.10 4.19 7.65
CA ALA A 207 -7.57 5.57 7.83
C ALA A 207 -8.16 5.80 9.23
N PRO A 208 -8.08 7.03 9.77
CA PRO A 208 -8.86 7.42 10.94
C PRO A 208 -10.35 7.29 10.65
N ALA A 209 -11.14 6.89 11.66
CA ALA A 209 -12.59 6.77 11.56
C ALA A 209 -13.25 8.10 11.17
N ASN A 210 -12.73 9.22 11.68
CA ASN A 210 -13.19 10.57 11.32
C ASN A 210 -12.57 11.09 10.00
N GLY A 211 -11.98 10.24 9.16
CA GLY A 211 -11.21 10.61 7.98
C GLY A 211 -11.90 11.58 7.02
N LEU A 212 -13.23 11.47 6.84
CA LEU A 212 -14.00 12.41 5.99
C LEU A 212 -14.01 13.85 6.52
N SER A 213 -13.79 14.05 7.83
CA SER A 213 -13.73 15.37 8.45
C SER A 213 -12.33 15.99 8.40
N LEU A 214 -11.32 15.22 7.99
CA LEU A 214 -9.93 15.65 7.95
C LEU A 214 -9.55 16.06 6.52
N SER A 215 -8.76 17.11 6.39
CA SER A 215 -8.06 17.41 5.15
C SER A 215 -6.94 16.40 4.90
N ALA A 216 -6.58 16.21 3.62
CA ALA A 216 -5.47 15.35 3.24
C ALA A 216 -4.14 15.74 3.93
N LYS A 217 -3.92 17.05 4.15
CA LYS A 217 -2.75 17.55 4.89
C LYS A 217 -2.79 17.16 6.37
N GLU A 218 -3.95 17.24 7.02
CA GLU A 218 -4.09 16.82 8.42
C GLU A 218 -3.82 15.32 8.56
N VAL A 219 -4.37 14.47 7.71
CA VAL A 219 -4.10 13.01 7.71
C VAL A 219 -2.60 12.73 7.60
N VAL A 220 -1.90 13.43 6.69
CA VAL A 220 -0.43 13.32 6.55
C VAL A 220 0.30 13.71 7.83
N GLN A 221 -0.14 14.78 8.51
CA GLN A 221 0.49 15.24 9.74
C GLN A 221 0.17 14.34 10.94
N ILE A 222 -1.02 13.73 10.98
CA ILE A 222 -1.41 12.72 11.96
C ILE A 222 -0.51 11.49 11.85
N THR A 223 -0.29 10.96 10.64
CA THR A 223 0.66 9.84 10.43
C THR A 223 2.08 10.19 10.91
N LYS A 224 2.48 11.46 10.76
CA LYS A 224 3.80 11.95 11.21
C LYS A 224 3.87 12.23 12.72
N GLN A 225 2.75 12.11 13.43
CA GLN A 225 2.61 12.44 14.85
C GLN A 225 3.05 13.89 15.13
N ASN A 226 2.64 14.83 14.28
CA ASN A 226 2.91 16.24 14.48
C ASN A 226 2.01 16.79 15.63
N PRO A 227 2.60 17.34 16.70
CA PRO A 227 1.84 17.89 17.83
C PRO A 227 0.83 18.98 17.45
N GLU A 228 1.07 19.74 16.38
CA GLU A 228 0.18 20.82 15.94
C GLU A 228 -1.20 20.32 15.50
N VAL A 229 -1.31 19.05 15.09
CA VAL A 229 -2.59 18.44 14.69
C VAL A 229 -3.14 17.46 15.73
N PHE A 230 -2.56 17.41 16.94
CA PHE A 230 -2.99 16.49 17.99
C PHE A 230 -4.49 16.60 18.30
N ALA A 231 -5.02 17.82 18.46
CA ALA A 231 -6.44 18.04 18.73
C ALA A 231 -7.38 17.64 17.56
N LYS A 232 -6.82 17.40 16.36
CA LYS A 232 -7.57 16.83 15.22
C LYS A 232 -7.47 15.30 15.17
N ALA A 233 -6.35 14.76 15.65
CA ALA A 233 -6.11 13.33 15.76
C ALA A 233 -6.97 12.73 16.88
N ASP A 234 -6.93 13.33 18.08
CA ASP A 234 -7.73 13.00 19.25
C ASP A 234 -9.20 13.41 19.01
N ALA A 235 -9.89 12.61 18.21
CA ALA A 235 -11.24 12.89 17.72
C ALA A 235 -12.27 12.76 18.84
N ASN A 236 -12.02 11.89 19.83
CA ASN A 236 -12.89 11.69 20.97
C ASN A 236 -12.59 12.65 22.16
N GLY A 237 -11.44 13.33 22.14
CA GLY A 237 -11.03 14.31 23.15
C GLY A 237 -10.57 13.70 24.48
N ASP A 238 -10.14 12.44 24.50
CA ASP A 238 -9.70 11.73 25.72
C ASP A 238 -8.24 12.02 26.10
N GLY A 239 -7.55 12.83 25.29
CA GLY A 239 -6.17 13.26 25.53
C GLY A 239 -5.12 12.27 25.04
N VAL A 240 -5.48 11.20 24.33
CA VAL A 240 -4.54 10.25 23.69
C VAL A 240 -5.03 9.82 22.32
N VAL A 241 -4.10 9.59 21.37
CA VAL A 241 -4.48 9.03 20.06
C VAL A 241 -4.66 7.51 20.16
N ASP A 242 -5.87 7.03 19.89
CA ASP A 242 -6.19 5.62 19.74
C ASP A 242 -5.74 5.11 18.37
N LEU A 243 -4.79 4.18 18.34
CA LEU A 243 -4.31 3.60 17.09
C LEU A 243 -5.40 2.89 16.30
N LYS A 244 -6.48 2.44 16.95
CA LYS A 244 -7.60 1.80 16.27
C LYS A 244 -8.37 2.78 15.41
N SER A 245 -8.75 3.93 15.95
CA SER A 245 -9.73 4.82 15.31
C SER A 245 -9.18 6.16 14.85
N GLU A 246 -8.01 6.59 15.30
CA GLU A 246 -7.57 7.99 15.17
C GLU A 246 -6.24 8.15 14.44
N MET A 247 -5.46 7.07 14.31
CA MET A 247 -4.19 7.08 13.61
C MET A 247 -4.35 6.74 12.13
N ALA A 248 -3.53 7.37 11.29
CA ALA A 248 -3.43 7.08 9.86
C ALA A 248 -2.16 6.27 9.54
N PHE A 249 -2.28 5.22 8.73
CA PHE A 249 -1.21 4.29 8.37
C PHE A 249 -1.03 4.13 6.86
N ALA A 250 0.11 3.55 6.47
CA ALA A 250 0.36 2.93 5.16
C ALA A 250 -0.36 3.61 3.97
N HIS A 251 -1.40 2.97 3.42
CA HIS A 251 -2.06 3.44 2.20
C HIS A 251 -2.95 4.65 2.40
N ALA A 252 -3.64 4.79 3.54
CA ALA A 252 -4.32 6.03 3.90
C ALA A 252 -3.36 7.22 3.89
N TYR A 253 -2.14 7.06 4.43
CA TYR A 253 -1.09 8.08 4.34
C TYR A 253 -0.69 8.39 2.90
N TYR A 254 -0.49 7.37 2.04
CA TYR A 254 -0.09 7.60 0.65
C TYR A 254 -1.21 8.27 -0.16
N ALA A 255 -2.46 7.86 0.01
CA ALA A 255 -3.61 8.48 -0.62
C ALA A 255 -3.71 9.97 -0.22
N ALA A 256 -3.65 10.25 1.08
CA ALA A 256 -3.69 11.62 1.60
C ALA A 256 -2.45 12.43 1.17
N SER A 257 -1.27 11.82 1.09
CA SER A 257 -0.06 12.50 0.64
C SER A 257 -0.13 12.91 -0.82
N VAL A 258 -0.72 12.09 -1.68
CA VAL A 258 -0.93 12.41 -3.10
C VAL A 258 -1.94 13.55 -3.23
N ASP A 259 -3.09 13.43 -2.54
CA ASP A 259 -4.13 14.47 -2.53
C ASP A 259 -3.61 15.81 -2.02
N ALA A 260 -2.85 15.81 -0.92
CA ALA A 260 -2.27 17.01 -0.35
C ALA A 260 -1.25 17.70 -1.27
N SER A 261 -0.61 16.95 -2.18
CA SER A 261 0.45 17.46 -3.06
C SER A 261 -0.07 17.88 -4.43
N ALA A 262 -1.09 17.19 -4.95
CA ALA A 262 -1.56 17.37 -6.34
C ALA A 262 -3.02 17.81 -6.46
N GLY A 263 -3.76 17.96 -5.35
CA GLY A 263 -5.16 18.36 -5.38
C GLY A 263 -6.11 17.29 -5.93
N THR A 264 -5.72 16.02 -5.89
CA THR A 264 -6.60 14.87 -6.13
C THR A 264 -7.48 14.58 -4.90
N ASN A 265 -8.35 13.56 -4.98
CA ASN A 265 -9.23 13.16 -3.87
C ASN A 265 -9.23 11.63 -3.61
N TYR A 266 -8.14 10.93 -3.91
CA TYR A 266 -8.07 9.47 -3.73
C TYR A 266 -8.44 9.04 -2.30
N PHE A 267 -7.92 9.73 -1.28
CA PHE A 267 -8.20 9.41 0.12
C PHE A 267 -9.69 9.55 0.44
N HIS A 268 -10.29 10.71 0.12
CA HIS A 268 -11.71 10.95 0.37
C HIS A 268 -12.62 10.05 -0.47
N THR A 269 -12.23 9.70 -1.71
CA THR A 269 -12.99 8.76 -2.54
C THR A 269 -13.05 7.36 -1.91
N ILE A 270 -11.90 6.85 -1.45
CA ILE A 270 -11.83 5.55 -0.79
C ILE A 270 -12.60 5.57 0.53
N MET A 271 -12.38 6.61 1.34
CA MET A 271 -13.04 6.79 2.64
C MET A 271 -14.57 6.87 2.50
N GLN A 272 -15.06 7.65 1.53
CA GLN A 272 -16.50 7.81 1.30
C GLN A 272 -17.14 6.48 0.89
N ALA A 273 -16.52 5.76 -0.05
CA ALA A 273 -17.04 4.46 -0.48
C ALA A 273 -17.08 3.43 0.68
N PHE A 274 -16.11 3.45 1.59
CA PHE A 274 -16.15 2.63 2.80
C PHE A 274 -17.31 3.01 3.73
N VAL A 275 -17.52 4.30 3.98
CA VAL A 275 -18.63 4.79 4.82
C VAL A 275 -19.97 4.43 4.18
N ASP A 276 -20.15 4.69 2.89
CA ASP A 276 -21.40 4.44 2.16
C ASP A 276 -21.74 2.95 2.14
N GLY A 277 -20.78 2.08 1.82
CA GLY A 277 -21.02 0.64 1.84
C GLY A 277 -21.34 0.11 3.24
N ARG A 278 -20.71 0.68 4.29
CA ARG A 278 -21.03 0.29 5.67
C ARG A 278 -22.40 0.77 6.12
N GLN A 279 -22.81 1.95 5.66
CA GLN A 279 -24.16 2.50 5.86
C GLN A 279 -25.21 1.63 5.18
N LEU A 280 -25.00 1.21 3.92
CA LEU A 280 -25.88 0.30 3.20
C LEU A 280 -26.09 -1.02 3.97
N ILE A 281 -25.02 -1.60 4.50
CA ILE A 281 -25.10 -2.82 5.33
C ILE A 281 -25.92 -2.57 6.61
N SER A 282 -25.67 -1.44 7.27
CA SER A 282 -26.37 -1.03 8.50
C SER A 282 -27.86 -0.77 8.27
N ASP A 283 -28.23 -0.16 7.14
CA ASP A 283 -29.61 0.19 6.78
C ASP A 283 -30.48 -1.04 6.53
N ALA A 284 -29.88 -2.20 6.25
CA ALA A 284 -30.57 -3.48 6.21
C ALA A 284 -30.98 -3.98 7.62
N LYS A 285 -30.53 -3.34 8.70
CA LYS A 285 -30.96 -3.59 10.10
C LYS A 285 -30.86 -5.05 10.51
N GLY A 286 -29.69 -5.66 10.26
CA GLY A 286 -29.43 -7.07 10.56
C GLY A 286 -30.29 -8.04 9.75
N LYS A 287 -30.82 -7.64 8.59
CA LYS A 287 -31.46 -8.53 7.61
C LYS A 287 -30.48 -8.88 6.50
N ALA A 288 -30.71 -10.00 5.83
CA ALA A 288 -29.94 -10.40 4.67
C ALA A 288 -30.03 -9.31 3.60
N LEU A 289 -28.89 -8.97 2.99
CA LEU A 289 -28.88 -8.03 1.88
C LEU A 289 -29.64 -8.63 0.70
N THR A 290 -30.48 -7.82 0.07
CA THR A 290 -31.08 -8.15 -1.23
C THR A 290 -30.01 -8.17 -2.33
N ASP A 291 -30.31 -8.77 -3.47
CA ASP A 291 -29.37 -8.81 -4.60
C ASP A 291 -29.06 -7.41 -5.14
N ALA A 292 -30.03 -6.48 -5.09
CA ALA A 292 -29.81 -5.08 -5.45
C ALA A 292 -28.82 -4.39 -4.49
N GLN A 293 -29.04 -4.51 -3.18
CA GLN A 293 -28.12 -3.97 -2.17
C GLN A 293 -26.72 -4.59 -2.26
N ARG A 294 -26.62 -5.89 -2.55
CA ARG A 294 -25.34 -6.57 -2.73
C ARG A 294 -24.61 -6.07 -3.99
N THR A 295 -25.35 -5.80 -5.06
CA THR A 295 -24.80 -5.24 -6.30
C THR A 295 -24.23 -3.85 -6.03
N GLU A 296 -24.99 -2.99 -5.35
CA GLU A 296 -24.54 -1.65 -4.93
C GLU A 296 -23.34 -1.71 -3.97
N LEU A 297 -23.32 -2.66 -3.02
CA LEU A 297 -22.16 -2.90 -2.16
C LEU A 297 -20.90 -3.26 -2.96
N LYS A 298 -21.04 -4.09 -4.00
CA LYS A 298 -19.94 -4.45 -4.90
C LYS A 298 -19.48 -3.27 -5.77
N GLU A 299 -20.35 -2.31 -6.07
CA GLU A 299 -19.97 -1.07 -6.75
C GLU A 299 -19.09 -0.19 -5.87
N TYR A 300 -19.42 -0.03 -4.57
CA TYR A 300 -18.53 0.65 -3.61
C TYR A 300 -17.19 -0.06 -3.47
N ALA A 301 -17.18 -1.39 -3.39
CA ALA A 301 -15.95 -2.19 -3.39
C ALA A 301 -15.09 -1.96 -4.64
N ALA A 302 -15.72 -1.85 -5.82
CA ALA A 302 -15.01 -1.55 -7.07
C ALA A 302 -14.38 -0.14 -7.09
N VAL A 303 -15.07 0.85 -6.51
CA VAL A 303 -14.53 2.21 -6.33
C VAL A 303 -13.30 2.18 -5.41
N ILE A 304 -13.40 1.51 -4.26
CA ILE A 304 -12.30 1.35 -3.30
C ILE A 304 -11.10 0.70 -3.99
N ALA A 305 -11.31 -0.45 -4.62
CA ALA A 305 -10.25 -1.21 -5.28
C ALA A 305 -9.53 -0.37 -6.34
N THR A 306 -10.29 0.32 -7.20
CA THR A 306 -9.73 1.11 -8.29
C THR A 306 -8.95 2.31 -7.77
N ALA A 307 -9.54 3.11 -6.87
CA ALA A 307 -8.87 4.29 -6.33
C ALA A 307 -7.63 3.92 -5.50
N TRP A 308 -7.70 2.83 -4.73
CA TRP A 308 -6.56 2.36 -3.93
C TRP A 308 -5.45 1.81 -4.84
N GLN A 309 -5.77 1.05 -5.88
CA GLN A 309 -4.76 0.60 -6.85
C GLN A 309 -4.08 1.79 -7.56
N GLN A 310 -4.84 2.83 -7.88
CA GLN A 310 -4.29 4.08 -8.41
C GLN A 310 -3.31 4.74 -7.43
N VAL A 311 -3.58 4.74 -6.12
CA VAL A 311 -2.64 5.27 -5.11
C VAL A 311 -1.31 4.53 -5.12
N ILE A 312 -1.32 3.20 -5.25
CA ILE A 312 -0.10 2.39 -5.34
C ILE A 312 0.67 2.74 -6.64
N ALA A 313 -0.04 2.89 -7.76
CA ALA A 313 0.55 3.27 -9.04
C ALA A 313 1.08 4.72 -9.07
N GLU A 314 0.40 5.68 -8.43
CA GLU A 314 0.90 7.06 -8.24
C GLU A 314 2.21 7.06 -7.43
N ALA A 315 2.31 6.20 -6.41
CA ALA A 315 3.54 6.06 -5.65
C ALA A 315 4.68 5.49 -6.52
N ALA A 316 4.45 4.41 -7.26
CA ALA A 316 5.42 3.87 -8.21
C ALA A 316 5.85 4.93 -9.25
N PHE A 317 4.89 5.67 -9.83
CA PHE A 317 5.15 6.73 -10.80
C PHE A 317 6.07 7.81 -10.22
N LYS A 318 5.78 8.26 -8.99
CA LYS A 318 6.57 9.26 -8.28
C LYS A 318 8.01 8.80 -8.04
N TYR A 319 8.20 7.54 -7.64
CA TYR A 319 9.54 7.03 -7.36
C TYR A 319 10.34 6.76 -8.64
N ALA A 320 9.71 6.38 -9.76
CA ALA A 320 10.39 6.35 -11.06
C ALA A 320 10.96 7.74 -11.44
N GLY A 321 10.18 8.80 -11.26
CA GLY A 321 10.67 10.17 -11.46
C GLY A 321 11.75 10.60 -10.47
N SER A 322 11.76 10.03 -9.26
CA SER A 322 12.79 10.29 -8.25
C SER A 322 14.11 9.60 -8.61
N VAL A 323 14.05 8.34 -9.06
CA VAL A 323 15.20 7.58 -9.57
C VAL A 323 15.83 8.29 -10.78
N TYR A 324 15.01 8.82 -11.69
CA TYR A 324 15.50 9.66 -12.79
C TYR A 324 16.31 10.87 -12.28
N ALA A 325 15.77 11.61 -11.32
CA ALA A 325 16.43 12.79 -10.77
C ALA A 325 17.72 12.45 -10.01
N ASP A 326 17.78 11.30 -9.34
CA ASP A 326 19.01 10.84 -8.69
C ASP A 326 20.11 10.54 -9.72
N LEU A 327 19.77 9.94 -10.87
CA LEU A 327 20.73 9.67 -11.95
C LEU A 327 21.28 10.96 -12.56
N GLU A 328 20.44 11.99 -12.75
CA GLU A 328 20.90 13.34 -13.16
C GLU A 328 21.88 13.91 -12.14
N LYS A 329 21.55 13.78 -10.86
CA LYS A 329 22.40 14.29 -9.77
C LYS A 329 23.73 13.56 -9.69
N ILE A 330 23.74 12.24 -9.88
CA ILE A 330 24.97 11.44 -9.94
C ILE A 330 25.85 11.95 -11.08
N ALA A 331 25.30 12.11 -12.29
CA ALA A 331 26.05 12.60 -13.45
C ALA A 331 26.75 13.95 -13.19
N VAL A 332 26.03 14.91 -12.60
CA VAL A 332 26.58 16.23 -12.27
C VAL A 332 27.72 16.13 -11.26
N ILE A 333 27.60 15.26 -10.25
CA ILE A 333 28.65 15.06 -9.24
C ILE A 333 29.87 14.37 -9.86
N GLU A 334 29.67 13.39 -10.74
CA GLU A 334 30.75 12.71 -11.46
C GLU A 334 31.53 13.66 -12.38
N GLU A 335 30.84 14.50 -13.14
CA GLU A 335 31.45 15.53 -13.99
C GLU A 335 32.29 16.52 -13.17
N ALA A 336 31.83 16.84 -11.96
CA ALA A 336 32.57 17.67 -11.01
C ALA A 336 33.67 16.91 -10.23
N HIS A 337 33.91 15.62 -10.54
CA HIS A 337 34.83 14.74 -9.81
C HIS A 337 34.56 14.69 -8.29
N GLY A 338 33.30 14.79 -7.89
CA GLY A 338 32.87 14.79 -6.49
C GLY A 338 32.53 13.41 -5.93
N ASP A 339 32.24 13.36 -4.62
CA ASP A 339 31.80 12.14 -3.94
C ASP A 339 30.31 11.84 -4.20
N VAL A 340 30.06 10.77 -4.97
CA VAL A 340 28.71 10.30 -5.33
C VAL A 340 28.03 9.48 -4.24
N SER A 341 28.71 9.10 -3.15
CA SER A 341 28.22 8.11 -2.18
C SER A 341 26.82 8.44 -1.63
N LYS A 342 26.59 9.71 -1.29
CA LYS A 342 25.28 10.17 -0.80
C LYS A 342 24.20 10.15 -1.89
N ALA A 343 24.55 10.53 -3.13
CA ALA A 343 23.62 10.51 -4.25
C ALA A 343 23.27 9.06 -4.64
N TYR A 344 24.25 8.16 -4.63
CA TYR A 344 24.04 6.74 -4.86
C TYR A 344 23.18 6.08 -3.78
N ARG A 345 23.35 6.44 -2.50
CA ARG A 345 22.44 5.97 -1.45
C ARG A 345 20.99 6.39 -1.68
N ASN A 346 20.76 7.62 -2.14
CA ASN A 346 19.42 8.10 -2.48
C ASN A 346 18.85 7.34 -3.69
N TYR A 347 19.65 7.14 -4.73
CA TYR A 347 19.29 6.35 -5.90
C TYR A 347 18.81 4.94 -5.52
N VAL A 348 19.60 4.22 -4.72
CA VAL A 348 19.23 2.87 -4.23
C VAL A 348 17.98 2.91 -3.37
N LYS A 349 17.82 3.92 -2.51
CA LYS A 349 16.64 4.08 -1.67
C LYS A 349 15.37 4.32 -2.51
N HIS A 350 15.39 5.29 -3.41
CA HIS A 350 14.24 5.59 -4.26
C HIS A 350 13.93 4.45 -5.23
N TRP A 351 14.94 3.73 -5.71
CA TRP A 351 14.72 2.50 -6.48
C TRP A 351 14.04 1.42 -5.62
N GLY A 352 14.46 1.23 -4.37
CA GLY A 352 13.78 0.31 -3.44
C GLY A 352 12.32 0.69 -3.18
N GLU A 353 12.00 1.99 -3.12
CA GLU A 353 10.61 2.46 -3.03
C GLU A 353 9.83 2.20 -4.33
N LEU A 354 10.41 2.51 -5.50
CA LEU A 354 9.83 2.21 -6.81
C LEU A 354 9.54 0.71 -6.94
N LYS A 355 10.56 -0.13 -6.75
CA LYS A 355 10.46 -1.57 -6.92
C LYS A 355 9.45 -2.16 -5.95
N GLY A 356 9.50 -1.78 -4.67
CA GLY A 356 8.55 -2.30 -3.70
C GLY A 356 7.09 -1.92 -4.00
N PHE A 357 6.83 -0.73 -4.58
CA PHE A 357 5.47 -0.38 -5.05
C PHE A 357 5.07 -1.09 -6.35
N ALA A 358 6.00 -1.35 -7.27
CA ALA A 358 5.72 -2.16 -8.45
C ALA A 358 5.36 -3.60 -8.05
N LEU A 359 6.10 -4.20 -7.12
CA LEU A 359 5.79 -5.52 -6.56
C LEU A 359 4.49 -5.50 -5.73
N ALA A 360 4.16 -4.38 -5.10
CA ALA A 360 2.88 -4.20 -4.42
C ALA A 360 1.69 -4.20 -5.40
N LEU A 361 1.85 -3.64 -6.60
CA LEU A 361 0.85 -3.74 -7.67
C LEU A 361 0.69 -5.17 -8.18
N GLU A 362 1.80 -5.89 -8.29
CA GLU A 362 1.79 -7.31 -8.68
C GLU A 362 1.03 -8.17 -7.66
N ALA A 363 1.40 -8.05 -6.38
CA ALA A 363 0.75 -8.76 -5.28
C ALA A 363 -0.68 -8.27 -4.99
N ALA A 364 -1.09 -7.13 -5.55
CA ALA A 364 -2.46 -6.65 -5.51
C ALA A 364 -3.41 -7.52 -6.34
N GLY A 365 -2.93 -8.59 -7.00
CA GLY A 365 -3.72 -9.77 -7.37
C GLY A 365 -4.67 -9.61 -8.56
N ARG A 366 -4.81 -8.41 -9.12
CA ARG A 366 -5.43 -8.22 -10.43
C ARG A 366 -4.39 -8.50 -11.51
N ASP A 367 -4.74 -9.33 -12.49
CA ASP A 367 -3.93 -9.51 -13.69
C ASP A 367 -3.73 -8.14 -14.36
N LEU A 368 -2.54 -7.56 -14.20
CA LEU A 368 -2.17 -6.30 -14.85
C LEU A 368 -1.77 -6.55 -16.32
N GLY A 369 -1.79 -7.79 -16.78
CA GLY A 369 -1.44 -8.23 -18.12
C GLY A 369 -0.08 -7.68 -18.56
N ASN A 370 -0.06 -7.08 -19.75
CA ASN A 370 1.15 -6.50 -20.32
C ASN A 370 1.77 -5.39 -19.45
N ALA A 371 1.01 -4.75 -18.56
CA ALA A 371 1.55 -3.73 -17.68
C ALA A 371 2.51 -4.34 -16.65
N GLN A 372 2.21 -5.52 -16.08
CA GLN A 372 3.11 -6.19 -15.14
C GLN A 372 4.43 -6.54 -15.83
N ALA A 373 4.37 -7.28 -16.94
CA ALA A 373 5.56 -7.70 -17.67
C ALA A 373 6.40 -6.50 -18.16
N GLY A 374 5.74 -5.41 -18.55
CA GLY A 374 6.40 -4.15 -18.92
C GLY A 374 7.13 -3.50 -17.75
N LEU A 375 6.48 -3.41 -16.57
CA LEU A 375 7.10 -2.88 -15.36
C LEU A 375 8.32 -3.72 -14.95
N ASP A 376 8.18 -5.05 -14.95
CA ASP A 376 9.26 -5.97 -14.57
C ASP A 376 10.49 -5.82 -15.48
N ARG A 377 10.27 -5.75 -16.80
CA ARG A 377 11.35 -5.57 -17.78
C ARG A 377 12.02 -4.20 -17.66
N LEU A 378 11.25 -3.13 -17.47
CA LEU A 378 11.80 -1.77 -17.45
C LEU A 378 12.51 -1.45 -16.13
N ILE A 379 11.97 -1.92 -15.00
CA ILE A 379 12.56 -1.70 -13.67
C ILE A 379 13.71 -2.69 -13.45
N GLY A 380 13.60 -3.93 -13.91
CA GLY A 380 14.57 -4.99 -13.66
C GLY A 380 14.53 -5.50 -12.22
N PHE A 381 15.46 -6.40 -11.90
CA PHE A 381 15.60 -6.98 -10.55
C PHE A 381 16.47 -6.15 -9.62
N SER A 382 17.24 -5.20 -10.13
CA SER A 382 18.02 -4.20 -9.38
C SER A 382 18.04 -2.87 -10.16
N PRO A 383 18.46 -1.74 -9.57
CA PRO A 383 18.83 -0.59 -10.37
C PRO A 383 20.05 -0.92 -11.25
N VAL A 384 20.28 -0.15 -12.32
CA VAL A 384 21.59 -0.23 -13.01
C VAL A 384 22.65 0.33 -12.09
N LEU A 385 23.66 -0.48 -11.81
CA LEU A 385 24.74 -0.22 -10.87
C LEU A 385 25.91 0.46 -11.59
N PHE A 386 26.86 0.99 -10.81
CA PHE A 386 28.16 1.37 -11.38
C PHE A 386 28.83 0.16 -12.04
N GLY A 387 29.47 0.38 -13.19
CA GLY A 387 29.96 -0.71 -14.03
C GLY A 387 28.88 -1.30 -14.93
N ASP A 388 27.76 -0.60 -15.11
CA ASP A 388 26.73 -0.87 -16.12
C ASP A 388 26.07 -2.23 -15.96
N ALA A 389 25.90 -2.70 -14.71
CA ALA A 389 25.38 -4.02 -14.41
C ALA A 389 24.02 -3.98 -13.69
N GLN A 390 23.22 -5.04 -13.86
CA GLN A 390 22.03 -5.33 -13.07
C GLN A 390 22.02 -6.77 -12.60
N VAL A 391 21.33 -7.02 -11.49
CA VAL A 391 20.95 -8.38 -11.08
C VAL A 391 20.04 -9.00 -12.14
N VAL A 392 20.36 -10.23 -12.55
CA VAL A 392 19.58 -11.00 -13.52
C VAL A 392 19.07 -12.33 -12.98
N ALA A 393 19.68 -12.85 -11.91
CA ALA A 393 19.29 -14.11 -11.29
C ALA A 393 19.82 -14.24 -9.85
N LEU A 394 19.34 -15.27 -9.15
CA LEU A 394 19.99 -15.78 -7.93
C LEU A 394 21.16 -16.70 -8.30
N ASP A 395 22.21 -16.73 -7.47
CA ASP A 395 23.40 -17.57 -7.68
C ASP A 395 23.24 -19.04 -7.18
N GLY A 396 22.05 -19.38 -6.66
CA GLY A 396 21.74 -20.69 -6.07
C GLY A 396 22.27 -20.89 -4.64
N LYS A 397 22.93 -19.90 -4.04
CA LYS A 397 23.45 -19.90 -2.66
C LYS A 397 22.89 -18.75 -1.81
N GLY A 398 21.90 -18.03 -2.34
CA GLY A 398 21.29 -16.86 -1.69
C GLY A 398 21.99 -15.54 -1.99
N GLY A 399 22.92 -15.52 -2.95
CA GLY A 399 23.49 -14.31 -3.55
C GLY A 399 22.88 -14.00 -4.93
N PHE A 400 23.43 -12.99 -5.61
CA PHE A 400 22.92 -12.48 -6.87
C PHE A 400 23.95 -12.60 -8.00
N VAL A 401 23.47 -12.90 -9.20
CA VAL A 401 24.24 -12.85 -10.44
C VAL A 401 23.95 -11.52 -11.11
N GLN A 402 25.01 -10.76 -11.41
CA GLN A 402 24.93 -9.51 -12.15
C GLN A 402 25.39 -9.70 -13.60
N ALA A 403 24.76 -9.01 -14.54
CA ALA A 403 25.16 -8.97 -15.94
C ALA A 403 25.07 -7.53 -16.47
N ASN A 404 25.79 -7.26 -17.57
CA ASN A 404 25.77 -5.96 -18.23
C ASN A 404 24.32 -5.62 -18.67
N ALA A 405 23.85 -4.43 -18.28
CA ALA A 405 22.53 -3.89 -18.55
C ALA A 405 22.57 -2.61 -19.42
N GLY A 406 23.75 -2.26 -19.93
CA GLY A 406 23.99 -1.02 -20.65
C GLY A 406 24.29 0.17 -19.72
N PRO A 407 24.65 1.33 -20.29
CA PRO A 407 25.11 2.47 -19.53
C PRO A 407 24.12 2.91 -18.44
N MET A 408 24.59 3.07 -17.21
CA MET A 408 23.75 3.48 -16.07
C MET A 408 22.92 4.74 -16.35
N GLN A 409 23.48 5.70 -17.08
CA GLN A 409 22.79 6.95 -17.43
C GLN A 409 21.64 6.76 -18.42
N GLU A 410 21.64 5.69 -19.23
CA GLU A 410 20.54 5.38 -20.15
C GLU A 410 19.32 4.82 -19.40
N TYR A 411 19.49 4.30 -18.19
CA TYR A 411 18.39 3.80 -17.35
C TYR A 411 17.34 4.87 -17.01
N LYS A 412 17.70 6.16 -17.11
CA LYS A 412 16.73 7.27 -17.04
C LYS A 412 15.60 7.12 -18.06
N LEU A 413 15.89 6.63 -19.27
CA LEU A 413 14.85 6.40 -20.29
C LEU A 413 13.86 5.33 -19.84
N ASN A 414 14.33 4.29 -19.14
CA ASN A 414 13.43 3.27 -18.58
C ASN A 414 12.50 3.87 -17.53
N MET A 415 12.97 4.80 -16.69
CA MET A 415 12.11 5.47 -15.71
C MET A 415 11.00 6.29 -16.35
N ILE A 416 11.28 6.95 -17.48
CA ILE A 416 10.25 7.65 -18.25
C ILE A 416 9.25 6.66 -18.86
N LYS A 417 9.73 5.54 -19.42
CA LYS A 417 8.85 4.47 -19.93
C LYS A 417 7.97 3.87 -18.84
N VAL A 418 8.51 3.67 -17.63
CA VAL A 418 7.75 3.23 -16.44
C VAL A 418 6.65 4.24 -16.10
N GLN A 419 6.98 5.53 -16.05
CA GLN A 419 6.00 6.58 -15.79
C GLN A 419 4.87 6.58 -16.83
N ASN A 420 5.21 6.48 -18.13
CA ASN A 420 4.21 6.40 -19.20
C ASN A 420 3.33 5.17 -19.07
N LEU A 421 3.92 3.98 -18.82
CA LEU A 421 3.18 2.75 -18.66
C LEU A 421 2.19 2.85 -17.50
N LEU A 422 2.63 3.33 -16.34
CA LEU A 422 1.78 3.53 -15.16
C LEU A 422 0.66 4.55 -15.44
N ALA A 423 0.99 5.69 -16.06
CA ALA A 423 0.01 6.71 -16.38
C ALA A 423 -1.10 6.20 -17.31
N GLN A 424 -0.73 5.41 -18.32
CA GLN A 424 -1.66 4.84 -19.29
C GLN A 424 -2.50 3.69 -18.71
N SER A 425 -1.88 2.78 -17.96
CA SER A 425 -2.55 1.59 -17.42
C SER A 425 -3.52 1.89 -16.28
N PHE A 426 -3.27 2.95 -15.50
CA PHE A 426 -4.03 3.25 -14.28
C PHE A 426 -4.79 4.59 -14.32
N ALA A 427 -4.74 5.33 -15.43
CA ALA A 427 -5.38 6.64 -15.57
C ALA A 427 -5.03 7.60 -14.41
N LEU A 428 -3.73 7.73 -14.15
CA LEU A 428 -3.19 8.53 -13.05
C LEU A 428 -3.50 10.02 -13.20
N LYS A 429 -3.81 10.69 -12.09
CA LYS A 429 -4.21 12.11 -12.05
C LYS A 429 -3.11 13.00 -11.49
N ALA A 430 -2.38 12.56 -10.47
CA ALA A 430 -1.43 13.39 -9.75
C ALA A 430 -0.07 13.47 -10.44
N LYS A 431 0.46 12.32 -10.89
CA LYS A 431 1.71 12.21 -11.65
C LYS A 431 2.86 13.01 -11.00
N LEU A 432 3.04 12.87 -9.69
CA LEU A 432 4.10 13.58 -8.97
C LEU A 432 5.49 13.19 -9.53
N ASN A 433 6.41 14.15 -9.59
CA ASN A 433 7.75 13.97 -10.18
C ASN A 433 7.73 13.52 -11.64
N ASP A 434 6.75 13.98 -12.43
CA ASP A 434 6.66 13.67 -13.86
C ASP A 434 7.92 14.07 -14.64
N LYS A 435 8.52 13.10 -15.36
CA LYS A 435 9.64 13.28 -16.29
C LYS A 435 9.26 12.99 -17.75
N THR A 436 7.98 12.81 -18.02
CA THR A 436 7.43 12.51 -19.37
C THR A 436 7.12 13.78 -20.16
N ALA A 437 6.98 14.93 -19.47
CA ALA A 437 6.68 16.21 -20.10
C ALA A 437 7.71 16.57 -21.17
N GLY A 438 7.26 16.76 -22.41
CA GLY A 438 8.10 17.07 -23.57
C GLY A 438 8.67 15.85 -24.31
N MET A 439 8.39 14.62 -23.85
CA MET A 439 8.80 13.38 -24.52
C MET A 439 7.61 12.50 -24.93
N SER A 440 6.37 12.87 -24.60
CA SER A 440 5.15 12.09 -24.88
C SER A 440 5.02 11.70 -26.37
N ASP A 441 5.16 12.68 -27.27
CA ASP A 441 5.04 12.46 -28.72
C ASP A 441 6.19 11.59 -29.25
N VAL A 442 7.39 11.73 -28.69
CA VAL A 442 8.58 10.95 -29.06
C VAL A 442 8.47 9.51 -28.55
N LEU A 443 7.92 9.31 -27.37
CA LEU A 443 7.72 7.99 -26.76
C LEU A 443 6.56 7.23 -27.40
N GLU A 444 5.50 7.91 -27.82
CA GLU A 444 4.45 7.30 -28.65
C GLU A 444 5.02 6.80 -29.98
N GLN A 445 5.89 7.58 -30.63
CA GLN A 445 6.58 7.17 -31.87
C GLN A 445 7.55 6.00 -31.64
N LEU A 446 8.34 6.02 -30.55
CA LEU A 446 9.27 4.93 -30.22
C LEU A 446 8.54 3.64 -29.84
N ASN A 447 7.42 3.72 -29.13
CA ASN A 447 6.61 2.56 -28.79
C ASN A 447 5.93 1.96 -30.03
N ALA A 448 5.45 2.80 -30.96
CA ALA A 448 4.94 2.34 -32.26
C ALA A 448 6.04 1.65 -33.09
N ALA A 449 7.27 2.18 -33.08
CA ALA A 449 8.41 1.60 -33.77
C ALA A 449 8.89 0.27 -33.16
N ALA A 450 8.85 0.14 -31.82
CA ALA A 450 9.18 -1.11 -31.13
C ALA A 450 8.14 -2.21 -31.42
N GLN A 451 6.85 -1.86 -31.51
CA GLN A 451 5.78 -2.80 -31.88
C GLN A 451 5.84 -3.23 -33.36
N SER A 452 6.36 -2.39 -34.26
CA SER A 452 6.62 -2.80 -35.65
C SER A 452 7.82 -3.74 -35.79
N ALA A 453 8.85 -3.59 -34.93
CA ALA A 453 10.05 -4.42 -34.98
C ALA A 453 9.87 -5.83 -34.39
N GLU A 454 8.81 -6.09 -33.63
CA GLU A 454 8.44 -7.44 -33.17
C GLU A 454 7.59 -8.23 -34.21
N ASN A 455 7.17 -7.59 -35.30
CA ASN A 455 6.35 -8.20 -36.37
C ASN A 455 7.11 -8.46 -37.69
N ASP A 456 8.41 -8.15 -37.73
CA ASP A 456 9.36 -8.55 -38.78
C ASP A 456 10.30 -9.65 -38.25
#